data_AF-A0A6G0Q690-F1
#
_entry.id   AF-A0A6G0Q690-F1
#
_cell.length_a   1.000
_cell.length_b   1.000
_cell.length_c   1.000
_cell.angle_alpha   90.00
_cell.angle_beta   90.00
_cell.angle_gamma   90.00
#
_symmetry.space_group_name_H-M   'P 1'
#
loop_
_entity.id
_entity.type
_entity.pdbx_description
1 polymer ?
#
loop_
_entity_poly.entity_id
_entity_poly.type
_entity_poly.pdbx_seq_one_letter_code
_entity_poly.pdbx_strand_id
1 'polypeptide(L)'
;MLLEIENDLVEDTFRKYEAYVMSNSQVNLARWKHVKSKDNLHIYAKKTTKALRYSPQCCQPTIDECAGGVKPVVLSVGTLKGQLDDLMFGTVNPTTDIMHIKASYVRDYSDGAVLATLVSPTASEPFRSVTVKWFQIDLPLSRTGLLHDRDFICLEASGILHFANGERVGYMMLHSIESPKTQPLPNIIRAKHNCTGFFRVGGATGVCQRATVGYELRGVWTHEEVDVDAAAPTSGGQHTARTPHQNFCVTCNRDLQSGRAKRFGKASCKLCLGGLCFGCKVVKSISFLSPDSKLLRHKIAFCMTCVNYSNCMSAMDAASDQAAGFQAYNAF
;
A
#
# COMPACT_ATOMS: atom_id res chain seq x y z
N MET A 1 -10.59 21.39 12.42
CA MET A 1 -9.19 21.10 12.82
C MET A 1 -8.56 19.91 12.08
N LEU A 2 -8.88 18.64 12.32
CA LEU A 2 -8.16 17.53 11.64
C LEU A 2 -8.37 17.49 10.11
N LEU A 3 -9.58 17.78 9.62
CA LEU A 3 -9.85 17.90 8.17
C LEU A 3 -9.17 19.12 7.54
N GLU A 4 -8.98 20.20 8.30
CA GLU A 4 -8.23 21.37 7.82
C GLU A 4 -6.75 21.02 7.65
N ILE A 5 -6.18 20.29 8.62
CA ILE A 5 -4.80 19.76 8.51
C ILE A 5 -4.65 18.88 7.27
N GLU A 6 -5.64 18.02 6.97
CA GLU A 6 -5.65 17.21 5.75
C GLU A 6 -5.58 18.09 4.51
N ASN A 7 -6.54 19.00 4.35
CA ASN A 7 -6.65 19.88 3.20
C ASN A 7 -5.36 20.71 3.00
N ASP A 8 -4.88 21.37 4.05
CA ASP A 8 -3.71 22.24 3.98
C ASP A 8 -2.44 21.49 3.55
N LEU A 9 -2.20 20.30 4.13
CA LEU A 9 -1.02 19.50 3.83
C LEU A 9 -1.08 18.89 2.42
N VAL A 10 -2.26 18.40 2.02
CA VAL A 10 -2.46 17.84 0.68
C VAL A 10 -2.28 18.93 -0.37
N GLU A 11 -2.92 20.10 -0.20
CA GLU A 11 -2.80 21.22 -1.13
C GLU A 11 -1.36 21.75 -1.25
N ASP A 12 -0.69 22.02 -0.12
CA ASP A 12 0.69 22.54 -0.14
C ASP A 12 1.66 21.56 -0.80
N THR A 13 1.50 20.26 -0.54
CA THR A 13 2.37 19.24 -1.14
C THR A 13 2.01 19.00 -2.61
N PHE A 14 0.73 19.08 -2.98
CA PHE A 14 0.27 18.89 -4.36
C PHE A 14 0.81 20.00 -5.28
N ARG A 15 0.80 21.26 -4.84
CA ARG A 15 1.41 22.38 -5.60
C ARG A 15 2.90 22.15 -5.88
N LYS A 16 3.63 21.56 -4.92
CA LYS A 16 5.04 21.19 -5.11
C LYS A 16 5.20 20.02 -6.07
N TYR A 17 4.28 19.06 -6.03
CA TYR A 17 4.24 17.94 -6.95
C TYR A 17 3.93 18.39 -8.38
N GLU A 18 2.97 19.29 -8.58
CA GLU A 18 2.67 19.92 -9.87
C GLU A 18 3.91 20.58 -10.45
N ALA A 19 4.61 21.42 -9.68
CA ALA A 19 5.85 22.04 -10.13
C ALA A 19 6.93 21.01 -10.50
N TYR A 20 7.03 19.90 -9.77
CA TYR A 20 7.93 18.80 -10.10
C TYR A 20 7.56 18.10 -11.41
N VAL A 21 6.27 17.83 -11.65
CA VAL A 21 5.79 17.23 -12.90
C VAL A 21 6.05 18.17 -14.08
N MET A 22 5.75 19.46 -13.93
CA MET A 22 6.04 20.49 -14.94
C MET A 22 7.53 20.66 -15.24
N SER A 23 8.41 20.26 -14.33
CA SER A 23 9.86 20.20 -14.56
C SER A 23 10.34 18.89 -15.22
N ASN A 24 9.47 18.24 -16.00
CA ASN A 24 9.69 16.93 -16.61
C ASN A 24 10.08 15.85 -15.59
N SER A 25 9.57 15.97 -14.36
CA SER A 25 9.81 15.02 -13.28
C SER A 25 11.30 14.80 -12.94
N GLN A 26 12.14 15.81 -13.17
CA GLN A 26 13.57 15.71 -12.88
C GLN A 26 13.87 16.04 -11.42
N VAL A 27 14.65 15.18 -10.77
CA VAL A 27 15.11 15.43 -9.40
C VAL A 27 16.23 16.46 -9.42
N ASN A 28 16.06 17.56 -8.69
CA ASN A 28 17.11 18.56 -8.53
C ASN A 28 18.27 17.99 -7.68
N LEU A 29 19.32 17.51 -8.35
CA LEU A 29 20.50 16.90 -7.72
C LEU A 29 21.39 17.91 -6.97
N ALA A 30 21.20 19.22 -7.15
CA ALA A 30 21.85 20.22 -6.30
C ALA A 30 21.27 20.16 -4.88
N ARG A 31 19.95 19.95 -4.75
CA ARG A 31 19.21 19.87 -3.48
C ARG A 31 19.14 18.47 -2.89
N TRP A 32 19.10 17.44 -3.74
CA TRP A 32 18.86 16.05 -3.34
C TRP A 32 20.10 15.19 -3.60
N LYS A 33 20.51 14.41 -2.61
CA LYS A 33 21.58 13.41 -2.74
C LYS A 33 20.93 12.04 -2.92
N HIS A 34 21.28 11.33 -3.99
CA HIS A 34 20.86 9.95 -4.19
C HIS A 34 21.36 9.06 -3.03
N VAL A 35 20.49 8.17 -2.55
CA VAL A 35 20.77 7.24 -1.44
C VAL A 35 20.82 5.81 -1.95
N LYS A 36 19.78 5.40 -2.68
CA LYS A 36 19.62 4.02 -3.14
C LYS A 36 18.67 3.97 -4.33
N SER A 37 18.89 2.99 -5.21
CA SER A 37 17.92 2.58 -6.22
C SER A 37 17.56 1.12 -6.00
N LYS A 38 16.32 0.76 -6.32
CA LYS A 38 15.89 -0.62 -6.49
C LYS A 38 14.81 -0.64 -7.57
N ASP A 39 15.02 -1.48 -8.58
CA ASP A 39 14.21 -1.51 -9.81
C ASP A 39 14.01 -0.10 -10.38
N ASN A 40 12.77 0.31 -10.62
CA ASN A 40 12.45 1.64 -11.13
C ASN A 40 12.16 2.67 -10.01
N LEU A 41 12.56 2.39 -8.76
CA LEU A 41 12.40 3.28 -7.61
C LEU A 41 13.75 3.83 -7.17
N HIS A 42 13.79 5.15 -6.97
CA HIS A 42 14.98 5.89 -6.59
C HIS A 42 14.70 6.71 -5.33
N ILE A 43 15.59 6.58 -4.35
CA ILE A 43 15.49 7.27 -3.06
C ILE A 43 16.59 8.31 -2.97
N TYR A 44 16.21 9.51 -2.53
CA TYR A 44 17.07 10.65 -2.34
C TYR A 44 16.87 11.24 -0.94
N ALA A 45 17.94 11.71 -0.33
CA ALA A 45 17.92 12.48 0.91
C ALA A 45 18.20 13.96 0.60
N LYS A 46 17.49 14.86 1.26
CA LYS A 46 17.75 16.30 1.14
C LYS A 46 19.14 16.61 1.68
N LYS A 47 19.96 17.34 0.92
CA LYS A 47 21.26 17.81 1.41
C LYS A 47 21.06 18.84 2.51
N THR A 48 21.70 18.64 3.66
CA THR A 48 21.74 19.64 4.72
C THR A 48 22.90 20.60 4.44
N THR A 49 22.61 21.86 4.18
CA THR A 49 23.64 22.90 4.12
C THR A 49 24.17 23.12 5.54
N LYS A 50 25.36 22.57 5.86
CA LYS A 50 26.09 23.00 7.04
C LYS A 50 26.44 24.47 6.83
N ALA A 51 25.76 25.39 7.51
CA ALA A 51 26.28 26.74 7.66
C ALA A 51 27.56 26.63 8.49
N LEU A 52 28.72 26.66 7.82
CA LEU A 52 30.00 26.84 8.46
C LEU A 52 30.01 28.24 9.09
N ARG A 53 29.58 28.37 10.34
CA ARG A 53 29.98 29.49 11.19
C ARG A 53 31.21 29.05 11.96
N TYR A 54 32.36 29.12 11.32
CA TYR A 54 33.64 28.99 12.01
C TYR A 54 33.88 30.31 12.77
N SER A 55 33.52 30.34 14.05
CA SER A 55 33.99 31.38 14.98
C SER A 55 35.22 30.80 15.70
N PRO A 56 36.42 31.37 15.51
CA PRO A 56 37.63 30.76 16.04
C PRO A 56 37.89 31.23 17.48
N GLN A 57 37.08 30.86 18.47
CA GLN A 57 37.49 31.03 19.87
C GLN A 57 36.78 30.08 20.86
N CYS A 58 37.63 29.30 21.54
CA CYS A 58 37.48 28.67 22.86
C CYS A 58 36.68 27.35 23.06
N CYS A 59 37.49 26.32 23.34
CA CYS A 59 37.34 25.29 24.38
C CYS A 59 36.45 24.05 24.13
N GLN A 60 37.18 22.95 23.81
CA GLN A 60 36.93 21.51 24.07
C GLN A 60 35.70 20.82 23.44
N PRO A 61 35.89 19.63 22.82
CA PRO A 61 34.79 18.87 22.27
C PRO A 61 34.07 18.10 23.40
N THR A 62 32.89 18.58 23.79
CA THR A 62 31.90 17.72 24.45
C THR A 62 31.22 16.89 23.36
N ILE A 63 31.13 15.57 23.58
CA ILE A 63 30.58 14.60 22.61
C ILE A 63 29.05 14.80 22.40
N ASP A 64 28.43 15.78 23.05
CA ASP A 64 26.98 16.00 23.03
C ASP A 64 26.48 17.09 22.05
N GLU A 65 27.37 17.76 21.30
CA GLU A 65 26.97 18.81 20.34
C GLU A 65 26.71 18.32 18.89
N CYS A 66 26.50 17.01 18.69
CA CYS A 66 26.04 16.47 17.40
C CYS A 66 24.50 16.45 17.23
N ALA A 67 23.74 16.89 18.23
CA ALA A 67 22.26 16.83 18.24
C ALA A 67 21.55 18.08 17.68
N GLY A 68 22.15 18.78 16.72
CA GLY A 68 21.52 19.84 15.92
C GLY A 68 20.51 19.27 14.92
N GLY A 69 19.38 18.77 15.45
CA GLY A 69 18.37 17.92 14.83
C GLY A 69 17.64 18.46 13.60
N VAL A 70 18.31 18.54 12.44
CA VAL A 70 17.59 18.64 11.16
C VAL A 70 16.97 17.28 10.85
N LYS A 71 15.64 17.19 10.93
CA LYS A 71 14.89 16.00 10.52
C LYS A 71 15.26 15.66 9.07
N PRO A 72 15.80 14.47 8.77
CA PRO A 72 16.09 14.08 7.39
C PRO A 72 14.79 14.08 6.59
N VAL A 73 14.85 14.69 5.40
CA VAL A 73 13.75 14.69 4.43
C VAL A 73 14.15 13.77 3.29
N VAL A 74 13.25 12.86 2.96
CA VAL A 74 13.45 11.84 1.92
C VAL A 74 12.49 12.11 0.78
N LEU A 75 12.98 11.89 -0.44
CA LEU A 75 12.19 11.86 -1.66
C LEU A 75 12.37 10.49 -2.29
N SER A 76 11.27 9.78 -2.52
CA SER A 76 11.23 8.58 -3.35
C SER A 76 10.52 8.93 -4.65
N VAL A 77 11.17 8.66 -5.79
CA VAL A 77 10.57 8.81 -7.12
C VAL A 77 10.77 7.55 -7.93
N GLY A 78 9.78 7.19 -8.72
CA GLY A 78 9.89 6.00 -9.55
C GLY A 78 8.63 5.65 -10.28
N THR A 79 8.65 4.48 -10.91
CA THR A 79 7.53 3.97 -11.70
C THR A 79 7.13 2.57 -11.29
N LEU A 80 5.82 2.33 -11.22
CA LEU A 80 5.23 1.03 -10.92
C LEU A 80 4.40 0.55 -12.11
N LYS A 81 4.40 -0.76 -12.37
CA LYS A 81 3.56 -1.38 -13.39
C LYS A 81 2.18 -1.63 -12.78
N GLY A 82 1.10 -1.20 -13.44
CA GLY A 82 -0.28 -1.36 -12.96
C GLY A 82 -1.11 -0.11 -13.19
N GLN A 83 -2.43 -0.20 -13.02
CA GLN A 83 -3.30 0.97 -13.20
C GLN A 83 -3.28 1.85 -11.94
N LEU A 84 -3.66 3.12 -12.11
CA LEU A 84 -3.84 4.03 -10.99
C LEU A 84 -4.86 3.48 -9.98
N ASP A 85 -5.97 2.93 -10.48
CA ASP A 85 -7.04 2.42 -9.63
C ASP A 85 -6.59 1.18 -8.83
N ASP A 86 -5.71 0.33 -9.37
CA ASP A 86 -5.12 -0.80 -8.64
C ASP A 86 -4.29 -0.32 -7.44
N LEU A 87 -3.48 0.72 -7.66
CA LEU A 87 -2.63 1.31 -6.62
C LEU A 87 -3.46 2.03 -5.56
N MET A 88 -4.51 2.73 -5.96
CA MET A 88 -5.40 3.40 -5.03
C MET A 88 -6.20 2.40 -4.21
N PHE A 89 -6.63 1.28 -4.81
CA PHE A 89 -7.30 0.20 -4.09
C PHE A 89 -6.36 -0.51 -3.10
N GLY A 90 -5.09 -0.72 -3.48
CA GLY A 90 -4.06 -1.22 -2.55
C GLY A 90 -3.66 -0.21 -1.45
N THR A 91 -3.96 1.07 -1.66
CA THR A 91 -3.67 2.14 -0.70
C THR A 91 -4.78 2.26 0.34
N VAL A 92 -6.04 2.35 -0.09
CA VAL A 92 -7.19 2.63 0.78
C VAL A 92 -7.45 1.46 1.74
N ASN A 93 -7.51 1.77 3.04
CA ASN A 93 -7.71 0.78 4.11
C ASN A 93 -8.48 1.43 5.28
N PRO A 94 -9.78 1.75 5.10
CA PRO A 94 -10.53 2.66 5.97
C PRO A 94 -11.00 2.03 7.28
N THR A 95 -10.88 0.71 7.44
CA THR A 95 -11.30 -0.04 8.64
C THR A 95 -10.15 -0.90 9.17
N THR A 96 -10.20 -1.25 10.45
CA THR A 96 -9.22 -2.16 11.08
C THR A 96 -9.15 -3.50 10.36
N ASP A 97 -10.30 -4.05 9.98
CA ASP A 97 -10.41 -5.31 9.24
C ASP A 97 -9.68 -5.25 7.88
N ILE A 98 -9.95 -4.22 7.07
CA ILE A 98 -9.28 -4.04 5.77
C ILE A 98 -7.78 -3.79 5.98
N MET A 99 -7.43 -3.04 7.03
CA MET A 99 -6.04 -2.79 7.40
C MET A 99 -5.30 -4.11 7.73
N HIS A 100 -5.88 -5.01 8.53
CA HIS A 100 -5.25 -6.31 8.83
C HIS A 100 -5.12 -7.20 7.60
N ILE A 101 -6.15 -7.22 6.73
CA ILE A 101 -6.09 -7.94 5.46
C ILE A 101 -4.95 -7.39 4.59
N LYS A 102 -4.83 -6.07 4.47
CA LYS A 102 -3.75 -5.40 3.72
C LYS A 102 -2.36 -5.75 4.24
N ALA A 103 -2.14 -5.67 5.55
CA ALA A 103 -0.86 -6.06 6.16
C ALA A 103 -0.48 -7.51 5.85
N SER A 104 -1.47 -8.39 5.64
CA SER A 104 -1.19 -9.80 5.36
C SER A 104 -0.42 -10.04 4.05
N TYR A 105 -0.50 -9.13 3.08
CA TYR A 105 0.19 -9.24 1.79
C TYR A 105 1.16 -8.08 1.50
N VAL A 106 0.93 -6.89 2.06
CA VAL A 106 1.85 -5.75 1.97
C VAL A 106 2.97 -5.80 3.03
N ARG A 107 2.61 -6.26 4.23
CA ARG A 107 3.46 -6.33 5.45
C ARG A 107 4.16 -5.03 5.86
N ASP A 108 3.54 -3.90 5.51
CA ASP A 108 3.95 -2.55 5.91
C ASP A 108 3.82 -2.23 7.41
N TYR A 109 2.97 -2.97 8.13
CA TYR A 109 2.83 -2.87 9.59
C TYR A 109 2.62 -4.26 10.22
N SER A 110 3.07 -4.41 11.47
CA SER A 110 2.93 -5.63 12.27
C SER A 110 1.63 -5.68 13.07
N ASP A 111 1.09 -4.52 13.42
CA ASP A 111 -0.21 -4.37 14.06
C ASP A 111 -0.81 -2.99 13.75
N GLY A 112 -2.11 -2.83 13.97
CA GLY A 112 -2.76 -1.54 13.86
C GLY A 112 -4.26 -1.56 14.08
N ALA A 113 -4.80 -0.37 14.27
CA ALA A 113 -6.22 -0.13 14.49
C ALA A 113 -6.63 1.23 13.92
N VAL A 114 -7.80 1.27 13.29
CA VAL A 114 -8.49 2.53 12.97
C VAL A 114 -9.17 3.04 14.23
N LEU A 115 -8.70 4.17 14.75
CA LEU A 115 -9.19 4.78 15.99
C LEU A 115 -10.41 5.67 15.75
N ALA A 116 -10.48 6.31 14.59
CA ALA A 116 -11.63 7.11 14.17
C ALA A 116 -11.68 7.23 12.64
N THR A 117 -12.87 7.23 12.08
CA THR A 117 -13.11 7.53 10.65
C THR A 117 -13.77 8.89 10.55
N LEU A 118 -13.07 9.85 9.93
CA LEU A 118 -13.54 11.22 9.72
C LEU A 118 -14.28 11.34 8.39
N VAL A 119 -13.80 10.63 7.36
CA VAL A 119 -14.43 10.51 6.05
C VAL A 119 -14.35 9.05 5.63
N SER A 120 -15.51 8.43 5.41
CA SER A 120 -15.62 7.07 4.90
C SER A 120 -15.69 7.07 3.36
N PRO A 121 -15.13 6.05 2.68
CA PRO A 121 -15.35 5.85 1.26
C PRO A 121 -16.82 5.71 0.90
N THR A 122 -17.17 6.12 -0.32
CA THR A 122 -18.50 5.95 -0.91
C THR A 122 -18.38 5.22 -2.24
N ALA A 123 -19.48 4.68 -2.77
CA ALA A 123 -19.47 4.02 -4.07
C ALA A 123 -19.02 4.95 -5.22
N SER A 124 -19.27 6.26 -5.12
CA SER A 124 -18.83 7.25 -6.12
C SER A 124 -17.41 7.75 -5.90
N GLU A 125 -16.92 7.73 -4.65
CA GLU A 125 -15.57 8.14 -4.28
C GLU A 125 -14.89 7.05 -3.43
N PRO A 126 -14.64 5.85 -4.00
CA PRO A 126 -14.23 4.68 -3.23
C PRO A 126 -12.80 4.77 -2.70
N PHE A 127 -11.99 5.68 -3.25
CA PHE A 127 -10.63 5.95 -2.77
C PHE A 127 -10.55 7.11 -1.78
N ARG A 128 -11.65 7.82 -1.51
CA ARG A 128 -11.65 8.94 -0.56
C ARG A 128 -11.83 8.43 0.87
N SER A 129 -10.79 8.58 1.68
CA SER A 129 -10.84 8.20 3.10
C SER A 129 -10.00 9.17 3.92
N VAL A 130 -10.47 9.53 5.11
CA VAL A 130 -9.70 10.27 6.12
C VAL A 130 -9.94 9.62 7.48
N THR A 131 -8.88 9.11 8.09
CA THR A 131 -8.94 8.27 9.29
C THR A 131 -7.83 8.65 10.28
N VAL A 132 -8.09 8.47 11.57
CA VAL A 132 -7.05 8.47 12.60
C VAL A 132 -6.70 7.02 12.90
N LYS A 133 -5.43 6.66 12.78
CA LYS A 133 -4.95 5.29 12.99
C LYS A 133 -3.82 5.22 13.99
N TRP A 134 -3.77 4.10 14.69
CA TRP A 134 -2.58 3.62 15.36
C TRP A 134 -2.01 2.44 14.58
N PHE A 135 -0.70 2.39 14.42
CA PHE A 135 -0.04 1.23 13.82
C PHE A 135 1.38 1.04 14.35
N GLN A 136 1.84 -0.21 14.34
CA GLN A 136 3.17 -0.62 14.75
C GLN A 136 3.98 -1.14 13.56
N ILE A 137 5.26 -0.84 13.55
CA ILE A 137 6.23 -1.47 12.66
C ILE A 137 7.28 -2.20 13.49
N ASP A 138 7.60 -3.42 13.06
CA ASP A 138 8.68 -4.20 13.65
C ASP A 138 10.00 -3.80 12.99
N LEU A 139 11.02 -3.57 13.81
CA LEU A 139 12.34 -3.22 13.30
C LEU A 139 13.27 -4.43 13.23
N PRO A 140 14.15 -4.51 12.21
CA PRO A 140 15.23 -5.48 12.23
C PRO A 140 16.02 -5.36 13.53
N LEU A 141 16.34 -6.50 14.15
CA LEU A 141 17.05 -6.58 15.43
C LEU A 141 16.27 -6.04 16.65
N SER A 142 14.97 -5.79 16.58
CA SER A 142 14.24 -5.34 17.77
C SER A 142 14.30 -6.35 18.92
N ARG A 143 14.33 -7.64 18.57
CA ARG A 143 14.50 -8.76 19.51
C ARG A 143 15.85 -8.80 20.23
N THR A 144 16.87 -8.06 19.77
CA THR A 144 18.18 -8.01 20.44
C THR A 144 18.25 -6.95 21.54
N GLY A 145 17.21 -6.11 21.68
CA GLY A 145 17.18 -5.00 22.63
C GLY A 145 18.01 -3.78 22.20
N LEU A 146 18.71 -3.84 21.06
CA LEU A 146 19.49 -2.72 20.52
C LEU A 146 18.61 -1.69 19.79
N LEU A 147 17.49 -2.15 19.23
CA LEU A 147 16.47 -1.33 18.60
C LEU A 147 15.14 -1.65 19.26
N HIS A 148 14.33 -0.62 19.50
CA HIS A 148 12.94 -0.82 19.92
C HIS A 148 12.04 -0.79 18.71
N ASP A 149 10.89 -1.46 18.75
CA ASP A 149 9.86 -1.28 17.72
C ASP A 149 9.29 0.15 17.77
N ARG A 150 8.53 0.51 16.73
CA ARG A 150 7.94 1.85 16.61
C ARG A 150 6.45 1.76 16.43
N ASP A 151 5.72 2.59 17.17
CA ASP A 151 4.33 2.84 16.89
C ASP A 151 4.10 4.29 16.46
N PHE A 152 2.98 4.50 15.79
CA PHE A 152 2.56 5.78 15.26
C PHE A 152 1.11 6.03 15.59
N ILE A 153 0.76 7.30 15.72
CA ILE A 153 -0.62 7.74 15.66
C ILE A 153 -0.67 8.80 14.57
N CYS A 154 -1.43 8.54 13.52
CA CYS A 154 -1.47 9.42 12.36
C CYS A 154 -2.88 9.68 11.89
N LEU A 155 -3.06 10.87 11.34
CA LEU A 155 -4.09 11.15 10.35
C LEU A 155 -3.63 10.53 9.03
N GLU A 156 -4.38 9.55 8.52
CA GLU A 156 -4.18 8.96 7.20
C GLU A 156 -5.30 9.41 6.27
N ALA A 157 -4.94 9.93 5.11
CA ALA A 157 -5.85 10.35 4.07
C ALA A 157 -5.46 9.80 2.71
N SER A 158 -6.46 9.53 1.88
CA SER A 158 -6.26 9.13 0.48
C SER A 158 -7.41 9.62 -0.38
N GLY A 159 -7.17 9.74 -1.68
CA GLY A 159 -8.18 10.17 -2.64
C GLY A 159 -7.61 10.43 -4.03
N ILE A 160 -8.42 11.07 -4.87
CA ILE A 160 -8.06 11.48 -6.22
C ILE A 160 -8.11 13.00 -6.31
N LEU A 161 -7.03 13.60 -6.80
CA LEU A 161 -6.90 14.99 -7.20
C LEU A 161 -6.88 15.09 -8.73
N HIS A 162 -6.97 16.30 -9.24
CA HIS A 162 -6.89 16.58 -10.67
C HIS A 162 -5.92 17.72 -10.94
N PHE A 163 -5.07 17.57 -11.95
CA PHE A 163 -4.38 18.71 -12.54
C PHE A 163 -5.36 19.60 -13.31
N ALA A 164 -4.94 20.82 -13.63
CA ALA A 164 -5.75 21.76 -14.42
C ALA A 164 -6.14 21.23 -15.81
N ASN A 165 -5.38 20.27 -16.37
CA ASN A 165 -5.68 19.60 -17.63
C ASN A 165 -6.70 18.43 -17.48
N GLY A 166 -7.19 18.15 -16.27
CA GLY A 166 -8.10 17.05 -15.98
C GLY A 166 -7.43 15.69 -15.72
N GLU A 167 -6.09 15.60 -15.78
CA GLU A 167 -5.37 14.36 -15.45
C GLU A 167 -5.59 13.99 -13.99
N ARG A 168 -6.00 12.74 -13.75
CA ARG A 168 -6.23 12.17 -12.42
C ARG A 168 -4.91 11.89 -11.71
N VAL A 169 -4.82 12.29 -10.45
CA VAL A 169 -3.69 12.03 -9.57
C VAL A 169 -4.17 11.42 -8.26
N GLY A 170 -3.84 10.16 -8.01
CA GLY A 170 -4.08 9.53 -6.72
C GLY A 170 -3.13 10.08 -5.65
N TYR A 171 -3.58 10.15 -4.40
CA TYR A 171 -2.72 10.55 -3.28
C TYR A 171 -2.90 9.65 -2.06
N MET A 172 -1.84 9.58 -1.26
CA MET A 172 -1.85 9.07 0.11
C MET A 172 -1.11 10.09 0.99
N MET A 173 -1.65 10.39 2.16
CA MET A 173 -1.03 11.23 3.16
C MET A 173 -1.08 10.52 4.51
N LEU A 174 0.05 10.52 5.21
CA LEU A 174 0.19 10.11 6.59
C LEU A 174 0.78 11.28 7.36
N HIS A 175 0.10 11.76 8.39
CA HIS A 175 0.58 12.86 9.23
C HIS A 175 0.48 12.46 10.70
N SER A 176 1.60 12.36 11.39
CA SER A 176 1.60 11.99 12.80
C SER A 176 0.95 13.07 13.65
N ILE A 177 -0.02 12.69 14.48
CA ILE A 177 -0.73 13.58 15.38
C ILE A 177 -0.41 13.23 16.84
N GLU A 178 -0.58 14.19 17.73
CA GLU A 178 -0.52 13.95 19.17
C GLU A 178 -1.92 13.70 19.70
N SER A 179 -2.06 12.72 20.60
CA SER A 179 -3.28 12.49 21.35
C SER A 179 -2.94 12.27 22.82
N PRO A 180 -3.47 13.11 23.73
CA PRO A 180 -3.23 12.95 25.17
C PRO A 180 -3.88 11.67 25.72
N LYS A 181 -4.83 11.06 24.98
CA LYS A 181 -5.52 9.83 25.36
C LYS A 181 -4.71 8.56 25.09
N THR A 182 -3.55 8.67 24.44
CA THR A 182 -2.77 7.52 23.99
C THR A 182 -1.37 7.58 24.56
N GLN A 183 -1.10 6.73 25.55
CA GLN A 183 0.25 6.58 26.09
C GLN A 183 1.09 5.67 25.16
N PRO A 184 2.41 5.87 25.10
CA PRO A 184 3.30 4.91 24.45
C PRO A 184 3.21 3.55 25.11
N LEU A 185 3.27 2.48 24.32
CA LEU A 185 3.30 1.12 24.84
C LEU A 185 4.68 0.82 25.48
N PRO A 186 4.75 -0.07 26.48
CA PRO A 186 6.02 -0.48 27.07
C PRO A 186 6.99 -1.04 26.02
N ASN A 187 8.26 -0.65 26.08
CA ASN A 187 9.33 -1.08 25.15
C ASN A 187 9.12 -0.71 23.66
N ILE A 188 8.16 0.15 23.36
CA ILE A 188 7.89 0.67 22.01
C ILE A 188 8.11 2.19 22.03
N ILE A 189 8.75 2.71 20.99
CA ILE A 189 8.97 4.16 20.88
C ILE A 189 7.90 4.75 19.95
N ARG A 190 7.11 5.69 20.49
CA ARG A 190 6.21 6.53 19.70
C ARG A 190 6.99 7.40 18.75
N ALA A 191 7.01 7.02 17.49
CA ALA A 191 7.64 7.78 16.44
C ALA A 191 6.66 8.77 15.81
N LYS A 192 7.23 9.72 15.06
CA LYS A 192 6.50 10.66 14.24
C LYS A 192 7.09 10.63 12.84
N HIS A 193 6.23 10.47 11.85
CA HIS A 193 6.52 10.70 10.44
C HIS A 193 5.41 11.55 9.84
N ASN A 194 5.75 12.34 8.83
CA ASN A 194 4.75 12.80 7.87
C ASN A 194 5.22 12.37 6.49
N CYS A 195 4.29 11.90 5.67
CA CYS A 195 4.55 11.30 4.39
C CYS A 195 3.40 11.68 3.46
N THR A 196 3.71 12.14 2.26
CA THR A 196 2.69 12.35 1.22
C THR A 196 3.21 11.78 -0.08
N GLY A 197 2.40 10.91 -0.68
CA GLY A 197 2.65 10.25 -1.94
C GLY A 197 1.63 10.66 -3.00
N PHE A 198 2.09 10.84 -4.23
CA PHE A 198 1.25 11.07 -5.40
C PHE A 198 1.49 10.02 -6.47
N PHE A 199 0.43 9.63 -7.15
CA PHE A 199 0.35 8.56 -8.14
C PHE A 199 -0.34 9.12 -9.39
N ARG A 200 0.33 9.07 -10.54
CA ARG A 200 -0.27 9.49 -11.82
C ARG A 200 0.11 8.53 -12.93
N VAL A 201 -0.70 8.47 -13.99
CA VAL A 201 -0.37 7.68 -15.18
C VAL A 201 0.61 8.46 -16.06
N GLY A 202 1.84 7.96 -16.16
CA GLY A 202 2.89 8.52 -17.02
C GLY A 202 3.00 7.80 -18.36
N GLY A 203 2.91 8.53 -19.46
CA GLY A 203 3.17 8.03 -20.82
C GLY A 203 2.13 7.04 -21.35
N ALA A 204 2.33 6.58 -22.59
CA ALA A 204 1.40 5.71 -23.33
C ALA A 204 1.24 4.28 -22.78
N THR A 205 1.91 3.92 -21.68
CA THR A 205 2.05 2.54 -21.19
C THR A 205 1.38 2.26 -19.84
N GLY A 206 0.60 3.20 -19.29
CA GLY A 206 -0.13 2.95 -18.04
C GLY A 206 0.80 2.86 -16.82
N VAL A 207 1.95 3.53 -16.85
CA VAL A 207 2.96 3.43 -15.80
C VAL A 207 2.63 4.42 -14.70
N CYS A 208 2.45 3.95 -13.46
CA CYS A 208 2.18 4.88 -12.37
C CYS A 208 3.48 5.51 -11.86
N GLN A 209 3.63 6.82 -12.07
CA GLN A 209 4.71 7.57 -11.45
C GLN A 209 4.38 7.85 -9.99
N ARG A 210 5.26 7.42 -9.10
CA ARG A 210 5.20 7.69 -7.66
C ARG A 210 6.18 8.80 -7.31
N ALA A 211 5.72 9.80 -6.57
CA ALA A 211 6.59 10.69 -5.83
C ALA A 211 6.14 10.70 -4.37
N THR A 212 7.03 10.38 -3.43
CA THR A 212 6.74 10.38 -2.00
C THR A 212 7.76 11.23 -1.26
N VAL A 213 7.29 12.21 -0.49
CA VAL A 213 8.13 13.02 0.40
C VAL A 213 7.82 12.67 1.84
N GLY A 214 8.84 12.31 2.62
CA GLY A 214 8.71 11.92 4.01
C GLY A 214 9.70 12.63 4.95
N TYR A 215 9.31 12.80 6.22
CA TYR A 215 10.18 13.23 7.32
C TYR A 215 10.38 12.06 8.29
N GLU A 216 11.63 11.83 8.70
CA GLU A 216 11.99 10.71 9.58
C GLU A 216 12.59 11.22 10.90
N LEU A 217 12.37 10.47 11.98
CA LEU A 217 13.08 10.62 13.26
C LEU A 217 13.76 9.28 13.62
N ARG A 218 15.09 9.29 13.63
CA ARG A 218 15.98 8.29 14.26
C ARG A 218 16.19 6.95 13.52
N GLY A 219 16.50 7.01 12.23
CA GLY A 219 17.45 6.10 11.57
C GLY A 219 16.91 4.71 11.19
N VAL A 220 15.64 4.61 10.82
CA VAL A 220 15.05 3.34 10.40
C VAL A 220 14.26 3.50 9.11
N TRP A 221 14.82 2.87 8.08
CA TRP A 221 14.25 2.78 6.74
C TRP A 221 13.42 1.50 6.63
N THR A 222 12.10 1.62 6.57
CA THR A 222 11.24 0.52 6.13
C THR A 222 10.57 0.92 4.82
N HIS A 223 11.10 0.39 3.72
CA HIS A 223 10.34 0.24 2.49
C HIS A 223 10.06 -1.25 2.36
N GLU A 224 8.81 -1.64 2.59
CA GLU A 224 8.32 -2.91 2.07
C GLU A 224 7.69 -2.64 0.71
N GLU A 225 8.17 -3.38 -0.30
CA GLU A 225 7.60 -3.38 -1.63
C GLU A 225 6.31 -4.19 -1.63
N VAL A 226 5.29 -3.64 -2.26
CA VAL A 226 4.23 -4.47 -2.84
C VAL A 226 4.58 -4.62 -4.30
N ASP A 227 5.11 -5.78 -4.66
CA ASP A 227 5.08 -6.23 -6.05
C ASP A 227 3.61 -6.40 -6.44
N VAL A 228 3.06 -5.39 -7.10
CA VAL A 228 1.83 -5.57 -7.87
C VAL A 228 2.22 -6.28 -9.15
N ASP A 229 1.99 -7.59 -9.18
CA ASP A 229 2.04 -8.40 -10.39
C ASP A 229 1.02 -7.87 -11.40
N ALA A 230 1.38 -6.84 -12.17
CA ALA A 230 0.54 -6.35 -13.25
C ALA A 230 0.60 -7.36 -14.41
N ALA A 231 -0.45 -8.16 -14.56
CA ALA A 231 -0.69 -8.92 -15.76
C ALA A 231 -0.97 -7.94 -16.91
N ALA A 232 -0.35 -8.17 -18.08
CA ALA A 232 -0.74 -7.45 -19.28
C ALA A 232 -2.18 -7.84 -19.65
N PRO A 233 -3.03 -6.89 -20.11
CA PRO A 233 -4.34 -7.24 -20.64
C PRO A 233 -4.12 -8.12 -21.87
N THR A 234 -4.44 -9.41 -21.73
CA THR A 234 -4.58 -10.30 -22.89
C THR A 234 -6.03 -10.22 -23.34
N SER A 235 -6.21 -10.08 -24.66
CA SER A 235 -7.50 -9.90 -25.34
C SER A 235 -8.63 -10.71 -24.70
N GLY A 236 -9.67 -9.99 -24.22
CA GLY A 236 -10.79 -10.54 -23.47
C GLY A 236 -11.55 -11.62 -24.23
N GLY A 237 -11.42 -12.86 -23.76
CA GLY A 237 -12.36 -13.92 -24.06
C GLY A 237 -13.61 -13.75 -23.20
N GLN A 238 -14.79 -13.77 -23.83
CA GLN A 238 -16.08 -13.71 -23.13
C GLN A 238 -16.20 -14.85 -22.10
N HIS A 239 -16.41 -14.49 -20.84
CA HIS A 239 -16.71 -15.43 -19.77
C HIS A 239 -18.19 -15.84 -19.85
N THR A 240 -18.53 -16.73 -20.79
CA THR A 240 -19.86 -17.34 -20.82
C THR A 240 -20.00 -18.25 -19.61
N ALA A 241 -21.07 -18.07 -18.81
CA ALA A 241 -21.44 -18.96 -17.73
C ALA A 241 -21.69 -20.37 -18.28
N ARG A 242 -20.66 -21.23 -18.31
CA ARG A 242 -20.81 -22.64 -18.62
C ARG A 242 -21.44 -23.32 -17.41
N THR A 243 -22.47 -24.14 -17.66
CA THR A 243 -23.05 -25.02 -16.64
C THR A 243 -21.94 -25.88 -16.03
N PRO A 244 -21.76 -25.87 -14.69
CA PRO A 244 -20.63 -26.54 -14.05
C PRO A 244 -20.80 -28.06 -14.11
N HIS A 245 -20.19 -28.70 -15.11
CA HIS A 245 -20.06 -30.15 -15.15
C HIS A 245 -18.91 -30.58 -14.23
N GLN A 246 -19.24 -31.06 -13.03
CA GLN A 246 -18.25 -31.49 -12.02
C GLN A 246 -17.41 -32.71 -12.41
N ASN A 247 -17.78 -33.38 -13.50
CA ASN A 247 -17.12 -34.61 -13.97
C ASN A 247 -15.99 -34.34 -14.97
N PHE A 248 -15.93 -33.15 -15.57
CA PHE A 248 -14.89 -32.79 -16.53
C PHE A 248 -14.12 -31.57 -16.05
N CYS A 249 -12.83 -31.49 -16.39
CA CYS A 249 -12.03 -30.33 -16.08
C CYS A 249 -12.52 -29.11 -16.88
N VAL A 250 -12.87 -28.01 -16.20
CA VAL A 250 -13.39 -26.79 -16.85
C VAL A 250 -12.39 -26.15 -17.82
N THR A 251 -11.09 -26.44 -17.69
CA THR A 251 -10.02 -25.87 -18.53
C THR A 251 -9.62 -26.78 -19.70
N CYS A 252 -9.39 -28.07 -19.48
CA CYS A 252 -8.88 -28.99 -20.51
C CYS A 252 -9.85 -30.10 -20.92
N ASN A 253 -11.08 -30.09 -20.38
CA ASN A 253 -12.14 -31.07 -20.63
C ASN A 253 -11.78 -32.54 -20.33
N ARG A 254 -10.68 -32.78 -19.60
CA ARG A 254 -10.29 -34.14 -19.16
C ARG A 254 -11.34 -34.70 -18.19
N ASP A 255 -11.71 -35.96 -18.38
CA ASP A 255 -12.56 -36.70 -17.44
C ASP A 255 -11.88 -36.80 -16.06
N LEU A 256 -12.57 -36.35 -15.02
CA LEU A 256 -12.13 -36.35 -13.63
C LEU A 256 -12.54 -37.65 -12.91
N GLN A 257 -13.34 -38.51 -13.53
CA GLN A 257 -13.78 -39.80 -12.98
C GLN A 257 -12.81 -40.95 -13.28
N SER A 258 -11.97 -40.83 -14.32
CA SER A 258 -11.02 -41.87 -14.72
C SER A 258 -9.69 -41.80 -13.95
N GLY A 259 -9.32 -42.87 -13.22
CA GLY A 259 -7.97 -43.09 -12.66
C GLY A 259 -7.85 -43.14 -11.12
N ARG A 260 -6.61 -43.28 -10.60
CA ARG A 260 -6.26 -43.32 -9.14
C ARG A 260 -6.67 -42.07 -8.35
N ALA A 261 -7.24 -41.05 -9.00
CA ALA A 261 -7.70 -39.79 -8.43
C ALA A 261 -8.99 -39.92 -7.56
N LYS A 262 -9.61 -41.10 -7.48
CA LYS A 262 -10.77 -41.35 -6.58
C LYS A 262 -10.45 -41.15 -5.08
N ARG A 263 -9.17 -41.11 -4.68
CA ARG A 263 -8.73 -41.04 -3.26
C ARG A 263 -8.46 -39.65 -2.71
N PHE A 264 -8.33 -38.62 -3.56
CA PHE A 264 -8.10 -37.24 -3.12
C PHE A 264 -9.25 -36.37 -3.65
N GLY A 265 -9.91 -35.62 -2.77
CA GLY A 265 -11.13 -34.87 -3.08
C GLY A 265 -11.04 -34.06 -4.39
N LYS A 266 -12.13 -34.07 -5.16
CA LYS A 266 -12.25 -33.31 -6.42
C LYS A 266 -12.07 -31.81 -6.12
N ALA A 267 -11.05 -31.18 -6.68
CA ALA A 267 -10.90 -29.74 -6.59
C ALA A 267 -11.89 -29.05 -7.52
N SER A 268 -12.50 -27.96 -7.07
CA SER A 268 -13.35 -27.09 -7.87
C SER A 268 -12.81 -25.66 -7.88
N CYS A 269 -13.03 -24.95 -8.98
CA CYS A 269 -12.72 -23.53 -9.05
C CYS A 269 -13.71 -22.75 -8.17
N LYS A 270 -13.22 -21.90 -7.26
CA LYS A 270 -14.11 -21.15 -6.36
C LYS A 270 -14.91 -20.03 -7.04
N LEU A 271 -14.52 -19.59 -8.24
CA LEU A 271 -15.27 -18.59 -9.02
C LEU A 271 -16.34 -19.21 -9.92
N CYS A 272 -15.95 -20.11 -10.84
CA CYS A 272 -16.91 -20.69 -11.79
C CYS A 272 -17.53 -22.03 -11.33
N LEU A 273 -17.14 -22.54 -10.15
CA LEU A 273 -17.60 -23.80 -9.57
C LEU A 273 -17.31 -25.08 -10.39
N GLY A 274 -16.58 -24.95 -11.50
CA GLY A 274 -16.19 -26.07 -12.37
C GLY A 274 -15.11 -26.98 -11.78
N GLY A 275 -15.10 -28.26 -12.18
CA GLY A 275 -14.11 -29.24 -11.73
C GLY A 275 -12.70 -28.97 -12.26
N LEU A 276 -11.68 -29.31 -11.48
CA LEU A 276 -10.26 -29.08 -11.83
C LEU A 276 -9.43 -30.35 -11.75
N CYS A 277 -8.68 -30.65 -12.81
CA CYS A 277 -7.59 -31.63 -12.74
C CYS A 277 -6.37 -31.02 -12.03
N PHE A 278 -5.45 -31.87 -11.57
CA PHE A 278 -4.25 -31.43 -10.84
C PHE A 278 -3.40 -30.43 -11.64
N GLY A 279 -3.26 -30.61 -12.95
CA GLY A 279 -2.44 -29.74 -13.81
C GLY A 279 -3.10 -28.40 -14.18
N CYS A 280 -4.43 -28.29 -14.11
CA CYS A 280 -5.15 -27.03 -14.41
C CYS A 280 -5.55 -26.26 -13.15
N LYS A 281 -5.30 -26.82 -11.96
CA LYS A 281 -5.60 -26.18 -10.69
C LYS A 281 -4.52 -25.15 -10.35
N VAL A 282 -4.94 -23.89 -10.22
CA VAL A 282 -4.12 -22.82 -9.64
C VAL A 282 -4.54 -22.66 -8.17
N VAL A 283 -3.61 -22.84 -7.24
CA VAL A 283 -3.90 -22.65 -5.81
C VAL A 283 -3.37 -21.29 -5.38
N LYS A 284 -4.25 -20.46 -4.81
CA LYS A 284 -3.89 -19.17 -4.20
C LYS A 284 -4.19 -19.20 -2.70
N SER A 285 -3.31 -18.58 -1.92
CA SER A 285 -3.55 -18.38 -0.49
C SER A 285 -4.31 -17.06 -0.33
N ILE A 286 -5.55 -17.13 0.12
CA ILE A 286 -6.42 -15.96 0.32
C ILE A 286 -6.60 -15.74 1.81
N SER A 287 -6.49 -14.48 2.24
CA SER A 287 -6.70 -14.05 3.62
C SER A 287 -8.16 -13.71 3.88
N PHE A 288 -8.68 -14.10 5.04
CA PHE A 288 -10.02 -13.80 5.55
C PHE A 288 -9.91 -13.35 7.01
N LEU A 289 -10.98 -12.77 7.53
CA LEU A 289 -11.15 -12.49 8.95
C LEU A 289 -12.19 -13.45 9.53
N SER A 290 -11.85 -14.07 10.65
CA SER A 290 -12.83 -14.75 11.50
C SER A 290 -13.73 -13.73 12.23
N PRO A 291 -14.84 -14.17 12.84
CA PRO A 291 -15.71 -13.29 13.63
C PRO A 291 -15.02 -12.60 14.82
N ASP A 292 -13.89 -13.13 15.30
CA ASP A 292 -13.03 -12.51 16.33
C ASP A 292 -11.87 -11.68 15.73
N SER A 293 -12.01 -11.24 14.47
CA SER A 293 -11.05 -10.42 13.72
C SER A 293 -9.65 -11.02 13.61
N LYS A 294 -9.52 -12.35 13.69
CA LYS A 294 -8.24 -13.04 13.44
C LYS A 294 -8.06 -13.31 11.96
N LEU A 295 -6.84 -13.11 11.49
CA LEU A 295 -6.46 -13.40 10.13
C LEU A 295 -6.40 -14.92 9.88
N LEU A 296 -7.25 -15.42 8.99
CA LEU A 296 -7.26 -16.79 8.49
C LEU A 296 -6.71 -16.83 7.07
N ARG A 297 -5.90 -17.85 6.74
CA ARG A 297 -5.39 -18.05 5.38
C ARG A 297 -5.84 -19.39 4.84
N HIS A 298 -6.61 -19.37 3.75
CA HIS A 298 -7.09 -20.59 3.09
C HIS A 298 -6.43 -20.78 1.73
N LYS A 299 -6.01 -22.02 1.45
CA LYS A 299 -5.57 -22.43 0.11
C LYS A 299 -6.79 -22.72 -0.75
N ILE A 300 -7.10 -21.82 -1.67
CA ILE A 300 -8.28 -21.90 -2.55
C ILE A 300 -7.83 -22.24 -3.97
N ALA A 301 -8.60 -23.10 -4.62
CA ALA A 301 -8.37 -23.55 -5.99
C ALA A 301 -9.16 -22.70 -7.01
N PHE A 302 -8.49 -22.34 -8.11
CA PHE A 302 -9.06 -21.61 -9.23
C PHE A 302 -8.64 -22.25 -10.56
N CYS A 303 -9.44 -22.06 -11.61
CA CYS A 303 -9.02 -22.36 -12.98
C CYS A 303 -8.22 -21.16 -13.53
N MET A 304 -7.31 -21.42 -14.48
CA MET A 304 -6.50 -20.35 -15.08
C MET A 304 -7.35 -19.26 -15.75
N THR A 305 -8.45 -19.64 -16.40
CA THR A 305 -9.37 -18.68 -17.04
C THR A 305 -9.94 -17.68 -16.04
N CYS A 306 -10.38 -18.15 -14.88
CA CYS A 306 -10.92 -17.30 -13.81
C CYS A 306 -9.84 -16.40 -13.20
N VAL A 307 -8.61 -16.90 -13.04
CA VAL A 307 -7.47 -16.09 -12.56
C VAL A 307 -7.12 -14.98 -13.56
N ASN A 308 -7.08 -15.30 -14.86
CA ASN A 308 -6.80 -14.29 -15.88
C ASN A 308 -7.92 -13.26 -15.97
N TYR A 309 -9.17 -13.70 -15.86
CA TYR A 309 -10.32 -12.81 -15.81
C TYR A 309 -10.24 -11.87 -14.60
N SER A 310 -9.97 -12.39 -13.39
CA SER A 310 -9.85 -11.56 -12.19
C SER A 310 -8.72 -10.53 -12.30
N ASN A 311 -7.60 -10.88 -12.95
CA ASN A 311 -6.49 -9.95 -13.18
C ASN A 311 -6.82 -8.83 -14.17
N CYS A 312 -7.95 -8.91 -14.87
CA CYS A 312 -8.42 -7.88 -15.81
C CYS A 312 -9.64 -7.10 -15.29
N MET A 313 -10.07 -7.36 -14.04
CA MET A 313 -11.21 -6.66 -13.45
C MET A 313 -10.84 -5.25 -12.99
N SER A 314 -11.83 -4.35 -12.98
CA SER A 314 -11.70 -2.97 -12.51
C SER A 314 -11.50 -2.94 -10.99
N ALA A 315 -10.36 -2.44 -10.53
CA ALA A 315 -10.14 -2.14 -9.12
C ALA A 315 -11.08 -1.05 -8.58
N MET A 316 -11.54 -0.15 -9.45
CA MET A 316 -12.54 0.86 -9.09
C MET A 316 -13.89 0.20 -8.75
N ASP A 317 -14.32 -0.81 -9.51
CA ASP A 317 -15.59 -1.52 -9.23
C ASP A 317 -15.48 -2.27 -7.90
N ALA A 318 -14.37 -2.99 -7.69
CA ALA A 318 -14.11 -3.70 -6.44
C ALA A 318 -14.07 -2.74 -5.22
N ALA A 319 -13.45 -1.57 -5.37
CA ALA A 319 -13.41 -0.55 -4.34
C ALA A 319 -14.79 0.04 -4.06
N SER A 320 -15.61 0.24 -5.10
CA SER A 320 -16.98 0.74 -5.00
C SER A 320 -17.89 -0.24 -4.29
N ASP A 321 -17.79 -1.54 -4.60
CA ASP A 321 -18.52 -2.60 -3.94
C ASP A 321 -18.16 -2.67 -2.44
N GLN A 322 -16.86 -2.59 -2.11
CA GLN A 322 -16.42 -2.55 -0.71
C GLN A 322 -16.95 -1.32 0.02
N ALA A 323 -16.92 -0.14 -0.62
CA ALA A 323 -17.46 1.09 -0.06
C ALA A 323 -18.99 1.03 0.12
N ALA A 324 -19.70 0.27 -0.71
CA ALA A 324 -21.13 0.00 -0.58
C ALA A 324 -21.48 -1.04 0.51
N GLY A 325 -20.48 -1.59 1.20
CA GLY A 325 -20.65 -2.52 2.32
C GLY A 325 -20.46 -3.99 1.95
N PHE A 326 -19.94 -4.32 0.76
CA PHE A 326 -19.59 -5.70 0.42
C PHE A 326 -18.43 -6.20 1.31
N GLN A 327 -18.73 -7.16 2.18
CA GLN A 327 -17.78 -7.72 3.13
C GLN A 327 -16.95 -8.85 2.51
N ALA A 328 -16.05 -8.50 1.59
CA ALA A 328 -15.26 -9.46 0.81
C ALA A 328 -14.40 -10.43 1.64
N TYR A 329 -14.07 -10.06 2.88
CA TYR A 329 -13.08 -10.77 3.71
C TYR A 329 -13.67 -11.51 4.91
N ASN A 330 -14.96 -11.39 5.17
CA ASN A 330 -15.57 -12.06 6.31
C ASN A 330 -15.74 -13.55 6.00
N ALA A 331 -15.17 -14.39 6.86
CA ALA A 331 -15.40 -15.82 6.79
C ALA A 331 -16.87 -16.15 7.11
N PHE A 332 -17.44 -17.10 6.36
CA PHE A 332 -18.77 -17.65 6.60
C PHE A 332 -18.91 -18.27 7.99
#